data_AF-A0A9E1TVT8-F1
#
_entry.id   AF-A0A9E1TVT8-F1
#
_cell.length_a   1.000
_cell.length_b   1.000
_cell.length_c   1.000
_cell.angle_alpha   90.00
_cell.angle_beta   90.00
_cell.angle_gamma   90.00
#
_symmetry.space_group_name_H-M   'P 1'
#
loop_
_entity.id
_entity.type
_entity.pdbx_description
1 polymer ?
#
loop_
_entity_poly.entity_id
_entity_poly.type
_entity_poly.pdbx_seq_one_letter_code
_entity_poly.pdbx_strand_id
1 'polypeptide(L)'
;QEFFGVSVMEAMYCDTWPLLPNRLTYPELLPPEQHQDHLYSNGQDLFNKINWAIENYEQIKSLHFHSIAKPFDWESMAPMYDNAMEQV
;
A
#
# COMPACT_ATOMS: atom_id res chain seq x y z
N GLN A 1 10.37 2.74 -14.24
CA GLN A 1 9.02 3.31 -14.39
C GLN A 1 8.10 2.42 -13.59
N GLU A 2 7.42 2.98 -12.61
CA GLU A 2 6.47 2.27 -11.76
C GLU A 2 5.27 3.19 -11.63
N PHE A 3 4.13 2.74 -12.14
CA PHE A 3 2.93 3.57 -12.25
C PHE A 3 1.95 3.30 -11.11
N PHE A 4 1.63 2.04 -10.86
CA PHE A 4 0.59 1.70 -9.88
C PHE A 4 1.11 0.89 -8.69
N GLY A 5 2.27 0.22 -8.82
CA GLY A 5 2.78 -0.64 -7.74
C GLY A 5 1.91 -1.88 -7.50
N VAL A 6 1.55 -2.62 -8.56
CA VAL A 6 0.70 -3.83 -8.48
C VAL A 6 1.21 -4.81 -7.42
N SER A 7 2.52 -5.08 -7.38
CA SER A 7 3.12 -5.97 -6.38
C SER A 7 2.94 -5.50 -4.94
N VAL A 8 2.92 -4.17 -4.71
CA VAL A 8 2.64 -3.58 -3.40
C VAL A 8 1.17 -3.79 -3.04
N MET A 9 0.26 -3.57 -3.99
CA MET A 9 -1.17 -3.82 -3.78
C MET A 9 -1.44 -5.30 -3.46
N GLU A 10 -0.81 -6.23 -4.17
CA GLU A 10 -0.88 -7.67 -3.89
C GLU A 10 -0.33 -8.01 -2.50
N ALA A 11 0.81 -7.42 -2.12
CA ALA A 11 1.39 -7.64 -0.80
C ALA A 11 0.46 -7.14 0.32
N MET A 12 -0.09 -5.93 0.18
CA MET A 12 -1.07 -5.37 1.12
C MET A 12 -2.37 -6.18 1.16
N TYR A 13 -2.82 -6.73 0.03
CA TYR A 13 -3.96 -7.64 -0.02
C TYR A 13 -3.74 -8.87 0.86
N CYS A 14 -2.51 -9.38 0.89
CA CYS A 14 -2.07 -10.48 1.74
C CYS A 14 -1.68 -10.04 3.18
N ASP A 15 -2.15 -8.88 3.64
CA ASP A 15 -1.83 -8.29 4.95
C ASP A 15 -0.33 -8.13 5.23
N THR A 16 0.48 -7.94 4.18
CA THR A 16 1.90 -7.63 4.33
C THR A 16 2.07 -6.16 4.72
N TRP A 17 2.85 -5.90 5.77
CA TRP A 17 3.20 -4.55 6.22
C TRP A 17 3.91 -3.76 5.12
N PRO A 18 3.32 -2.67 4.59
CA PRO A 18 3.96 -1.90 3.55
C PRO A 18 5.05 -1.00 4.14
N LEU A 19 6.24 -1.00 3.56
CA LEU A 19 7.30 -0.05 3.86
C LEU A 19 7.88 0.47 2.54
N LEU A 20 7.45 1.67 2.15
CA LEU A 20 7.57 2.20 0.79
C LEU A 20 8.27 3.56 0.80
N PRO A 21 8.96 3.96 -0.27
CA PRO A 21 9.58 5.27 -0.32
C PRO A 21 8.53 6.37 -0.50
N ASN A 22 8.71 7.52 0.15
CA ASN A 22 7.88 8.72 0.00
C ASN A 22 8.14 9.44 -1.35
N ARG A 23 7.82 8.76 -2.45
CA ARG A 23 7.96 9.20 -3.85
C ARG A 23 7.19 8.26 -4.76
N LEU A 24 7.19 8.54 -6.05
CA LEU A 24 6.41 7.80 -7.05
C LEU A 24 4.92 7.89 -6.70
N THR A 25 4.16 6.82 -6.94
CA THR A 25 2.71 6.78 -6.68
C THR A 25 2.36 6.16 -5.32
N TYR A 26 3.33 5.68 -4.55
CA TYR A 26 3.08 5.04 -3.25
C TYR A 26 2.36 5.92 -2.23
N PRO A 27 2.63 7.24 -2.11
CA PRO A 27 1.85 8.09 -1.21
C PRO A 27 0.37 8.17 -1.59
N GLU A 28 0.03 7.96 -2.86
CA GLU A 28 -1.37 7.97 -3.33
C GLU A 28 -2.09 6.65 -3.05
N LEU A 29 -1.35 5.54 -2.88
CA LEU A 29 -1.91 4.22 -2.57
C LEU A 29 -2.29 4.05 -1.09
N LEU A 30 -1.70 4.86 -0.20
CA LEU A 30 -1.89 4.77 1.25
C LEU A 30 -2.71 5.94 1.78
N PRO A 31 -3.59 5.72 2.77
CA PRO A 31 -4.25 6.81 3.49
C PRO A 31 -3.23 7.78 4.11
N PRO A 32 -3.47 9.10 4.09
CA PRO A 32 -2.55 10.10 4.66
C PRO A 32 -2.17 9.84 6.12
N GLU A 33 -3.08 9.25 6.90
CA GLU A 33 -2.84 8.91 8.30
C GLU A 33 -1.77 7.82 8.47
N GLN A 34 -1.60 6.97 7.46
CA GLN A 34 -0.63 5.87 7.44
C GLN A 34 0.72 6.28 6.85
N HIS A 35 0.85 7.48 6.28
CA HIS A 35 2.10 7.92 5.65
C HIS A 35 3.26 7.94 6.65
N GLN A 36 3.01 8.37 7.88
CA GLN A 36 4.05 8.46 8.89
C GLN A 36 4.69 7.10 9.18
N ASP A 37 3.93 6.01 9.20
CA ASP A 37 4.44 4.70 9.59
C ASP A 37 5.02 3.92 8.42
N HIS A 38 4.46 4.13 7.23
CA HIS A 38 4.72 3.30 6.05
C HIS A 38 5.59 3.96 4.98
N LEU A 39 5.72 5.29 4.97
CA LEU A 39 6.53 6.01 3.98
C LEU A 39 7.85 6.48 4.56
N TYR A 40 8.96 6.07 3.93
CA TYR A 40 10.31 6.52 4.31
C TYR A 40 10.86 7.58 3.36
N SER A 41 11.53 8.60 3.91
CA SER A 41 12.06 9.72 3.11
C SER A 41 13.55 9.57 2.76
N ASN A 42 14.31 8.81 3.55
CA ASN A 42 15.75 8.60 3.34
C ASN A 42 16.22 7.26 3.95
N GLY A 43 17.51 6.93 3.77
CA GLY A 43 18.07 5.66 4.26
C GLY A 43 18.06 5.51 5.78
N GLN A 44 18.26 6.59 6.54
CA GLN A 44 18.21 6.53 8.00
C GLN A 44 16.80 6.28 8.50
N ASP A 45 15.81 6.92 7.87
CA ASP A 45 14.39 6.72 8.15
C ASP A 45 13.95 5.29 7.83
N LEU A 46 14.34 4.77 6.67
CA LEU A 46 14.14 3.36 6.31
C LEU A 46 14.72 2.41 7.36
N PHE A 47 15.96 2.64 7.77
CA PHE A 47 16.63 1.83 8.79
C PHE A 47 15.87 1.84 10.12
N ASN A 48 15.46 3.02 10.59
CA ASN A 48 14.70 3.16 11.84
C ASN A 48 13.36 2.43 11.77
N LYS A 49 12.63 2.54 10.66
CA LYS A 49 11.35 1.87 10.46
C LYS A 49 11.46 0.36 10.38
N ILE A 50 12.51 -0.16 9.74
CA ILE A 50 12.78 -1.61 9.71
C ILE A 50 13.03 -2.13 11.13
N ASN A 51 13.88 -1.46 11.90
CA ASN A 51 14.15 -1.87 13.29
C ASN A 51 12.88 -1.84 14.13
N TRP A 52 12.09 -0.75 14.03
CA TRP A 52 10.82 -0.67 14.72
C TRP A 52 9.87 -1.81 14.32
N ALA A 53 9.80 -2.15 13.03
CA ALA A 53 8.94 -3.23 12.55
C ALA A 53 9.38 -4.61 13.06
N ILE A 54 10.68 -4.85 13.16
CA ILE A 54 11.23 -6.09 13.73
C ILE A 54 10.93 -6.18 15.23
N GLU A 55 11.11 -5.08 15.97
CA GLU A 55 10.85 -5.03 17.41
C GLU A 55 9.36 -5.14 17.76
N ASN A 56 8.48 -4.64 16.89
CA ASN A 56 7.03 -4.59 17.09
C ASN A 56 6.27 -5.58 16.19
N TYR A 57 6.91 -6.70 15.81
CA TYR A 57 6.35 -7.64 14.84
C TYR A 57 4.97 -8.20 15.26
N GLU A 58 4.75 -8.43 16.56
CA GLU A 58 3.47 -8.92 17.10
C GLU A 58 2.35 -7.90 16.86
N GLN A 59 2.65 -6.60 17.02
CA GLN A 59 1.70 -5.53 16.72
C GLN A 59 1.42 -5.50 15.22
N ILE A 60 2.45 -5.54 14.38
CA ILE A 60 2.29 -5.51 12.93
C ILE A 60 1.44 -6.67 12.43
N LYS A 61 1.65 -7.88 12.96
CA LYS A 61 0.90 -9.08 12.57
C LYS A 61 -0.60 -8.98 12.88
N SER A 62 -1.00 -8.13 13.82
CA SER A 62 -2.41 -7.88 14.15
C SER A 62 -3.09 -6.84 13.25
N LEU A 63 -2.32 -6.15 12.41
CA LEU A 63 -2.83 -5.13 11.50
C LEU A 63 -3.22 -5.76 10.17
N HIS A 64 -4.28 -5.23 9.56
CA HIS A 64 -4.82 -5.70 8.29
C HIS A 64 -4.74 -4.58 7.26
N PHE A 65 -4.18 -4.92 6.09
CA PHE A 65 -3.99 -4.00 4.96
C PHE A 65 -4.85 -4.36 3.76
N HIS A 66 -5.50 -5.54 3.80
CA HIS A 66 -6.31 -6.02 2.70
C HIS A 66 -7.41 -5.02 2.28
N SER A 67 -7.93 -4.21 3.22
CA SER A 67 -8.98 -3.22 2.93
C SER A 67 -8.50 -2.07 2.05
N ILE A 68 -7.20 -1.76 2.06
CA ILE A 68 -6.59 -0.74 1.21
C ILE A 68 -6.50 -1.26 -0.23
N ALA A 69 -6.21 -2.56 -0.40
CA ALA A 69 -6.07 -3.19 -1.70
C ALA A 69 -7.39 -3.65 -2.34
N LYS A 70 -8.39 -3.98 -1.52
CA LYS A 70 -9.67 -4.52 -1.96
C LYS A 70 -10.40 -3.69 -3.04
N PRO A 71 -10.42 -2.34 -3.01
CA PRO A 71 -11.07 -1.55 -4.06
C PRO A 71 -10.46 -1.74 -5.45
N PHE A 72 -9.21 -2.19 -5.52
CA PHE A 72 -8.48 -2.43 -6.76
C PHE A 72 -8.58 -3.88 -7.25
N ASP A 73 -9.31 -4.74 -6.54
CA ASP A 73 -9.63 -6.08 -6.99
C ASP A 73 -10.44 -6.03 -8.29
N TRP A 74 -10.25 -7.01 -9.17
CA TRP A 74 -10.92 -7.07 -10.47
C TRP A 74 -12.44 -7.17 -10.32
N GLU A 75 -12.93 -7.82 -9.27
CA GLU A 75 -14.38 -7.85 -8.95
C GLU A 75 -14.96 -6.44 -8.75
N SER A 76 -14.15 -5.48 -8.25
CA SER A 76 -14.55 -4.08 -8.06
C SER A 76 -14.25 -3.22 -9.29
N MET A 77 -13.11 -3.43 -9.94
CA MET A 77 -12.65 -2.61 -11.05
C MET A 77 -13.35 -2.92 -12.37
N ALA A 78 -13.69 -4.18 -12.65
CA ALA A 78 -14.30 -4.57 -13.92
C ALA A 78 -15.63 -3.83 -14.21
N PRO A 79 -16.60 -3.76 -13.26
CA PRO A 79 -17.83 -3.01 -13.49
C PRO A 79 -17.61 -1.50 -13.71
N MET A 80 -16.58 -0.91 -13.06
CA MET A 80 -16.23 0.49 -13.26
C MET A 80 -15.71 0.76 -14.67
N TYR A 81 -14.85 -0.14 -15.18
CA TYR A 81 -14.35 -0.05 -16.54
C TYR A 81 -15.46 -0.29 -17.57
N ASP A 82 -16.31 -1.29 -17.37
CA ASP A 82 -17.45 -1.57 -18.25
C ASP A 82 -18.34 -0.33 -18.36
N ASN A 83 -18.70 0.28 -17.23
CA ASN A 83 -19.49 1.51 -17.19
C ASN A 83 -18.80 2.70 -17.89
N ALA A 84 -17.49 2.86 -17.69
CA ALA A 84 -16.74 3.93 -18.32
C ALA A 84 -16.67 3.76 -19.85
N MET A 85 -16.56 2.52 -20.34
CA MET A 85 -16.52 2.23 -21.78
C MET A 85 -17.88 2.40 -22.46
N GLU A 86 -18.99 2.09 -21.77
CA GLU A 86 -20.35 2.30 -22.28
C GLU A 86 -20.70 3.80 -22.46
N GLN A 87 -19.97 4.70 -21.80
CA GLN A 87 -20.18 6.16 -21.89
C GLN A 87 -19.36 6.83 -23.00
N VAL A 88 -18.60 6.06 -23.78
CA VAL A 88 -17.76 6.53 -24.90
C VAL A 88 -18.44 6.22 -26.24
#